data_AF-A0A212F7T7-F1
#
_entry.id   AF-A0A212F7T7-F1
#
_cell.length_a   1.000
_cell.length_b   1.000
_cell.length_c   1.000
_cell.angle_alpha   90.00
_cell.angle_beta   90.00
_cell.angle_gamma   90.00
#
_symmetry.space_group_name_H-M   'P 1'
#
loop_
_entity.id
_entity.type
_entity.pdbx_description
1 polymer ?
#
loop_
_entity_poly.entity_id
_entity_poly.type
_entity_poly.pdbx_seq_one_letter_code
_entity_poly.pdbx_strand_id
1 'polypeptide(L)' 'MDKGPCTKDGKNFKRVLPETLSTACGRCSPNQKIVVRKMLLGIRAKSEPRFFELLDKYDPTRVNREALYSFLITGDERNF' A
#
# COMPACT_ATOMS: atom_id res chain seq x y z
N MET A 1 -14.03 6.91 -3.97
CA MET A 1 -12.61 7.35 -4.00
C MET A 1 -12.09 7.22 -5.44
N ASP A 2 -12.64 8.02 -6.36
CA ASP A 2 -12.34 7.93 -7.81
C ASP A 2 -12.13 9.33 -8.41
N LYS A 3 -11.23 10.11 -7.80
CA LYS A 3 -10.84 11.42 -8.33
C LYS A 3 -9.32 11.47 -8.48
N GLY A 4 -8.87 11.36 -9.73
CA GLY A 4 -7.49 11.53 -10.17
C GLY A 4 -7.09 10.53 -11.26
N PRO A 5 -6.40 10.93 -12.34
CA PRO A 5 -5.96 10.02 -13.39
C PRO A 5 -4.98 9.01 -12.79
N CYS A 6 -5.45 7.80 -12.53
CA CYS A 6 -4.54 6.70 -12.26
C CYS A 6 -3.75 6.44 -13.54
N THR A 7 -2.44 6.57 -13.46
CA THR A 7 -1.51 5.99 -14.45
C THR A 7 -1.84 4.51 -14.64
N LYS A 8 -1.39 3.90 -15.75
CA LYS A 8 -1.61 2.46 -16.00
C LYS A 8 -1.19 1.61 -14.80
N ASP A 9 -0.11 2.02 -14.15
CA ASP A 9 0.39 1.44 -12.89
C ASP A 9 -0.56 1.66 -11.72
N GLY A 10 -1.14 2.85 -11.56
CA GLY A 10 -2.14 3.14 -10.53
C GLY A 10 -3.43 2.33 -10.67
N LYS A 11 -3.86 2.01 -11.91
CA LYS A 11 -5.03 1.15 -12.15
C LYS A 11 -4.73 -0.32 -11.81
N ASN A 12 -3.56 -0.81 -12.19
CA ASN A 12 -3.14 -2.16 -11.81
C ASN A 12 -2.96 -2.27 -10.30
N PHE A 13 -2.37 -1.26 -9.67
CA PHE A 13 -2.19 -1.19 -8.23
C PHE A 13 -3.53 -1.25 -7.48
N LYS A 14 -4.55 -0.51 -7.94
CA LYS A 14 -5.93 -0.61 -7.38
C LYS A 14 -6.50 -2.03 -7.42
N ARG A 15 -6.17 -2.84 -8.43
CA ARG A 15 -6.67 -4.22 -8.53
C ARG A 15 -5.95 -5.17 -7.58
N VAL A 16 -4.64 -5.00 -7.41
CA VAL A 16 -3.82 -5.88 -6.54
C VAL A 16 -3.75 -5.39 -5.09
N LEU A 17 -4.30 -4.20 -4.81
CA LEU A 17 -4.34 -3.57 -3.49
C LEU A 17 -4.94 -4.46 -2.39
N PRO A 18 -6.10 -5.13 -2.58
CA PRO A 18 -6.68 -6.00 -1.55
C PRO A 18 -5.72 -7.12 -1.16
N GLU A 19 -5.13 -7.77 -2.16
CA GLU A 19 -4.17 -8.86 -1.97
C GLU A 19 -2.87 -8.36 -1.33
N THR A 20 -2.39 -7.20 -1.77
CA THR A 20 -1.17 -6.57 -1.27
C THR A 20 -1.31 -6.21 0.20
N LEU A 21 -2.44 -5.65 0.62
CA LEU A 21 -2.72 -5.31 2.01
C LEU A 21 -2.97 -6.56 2.85
N SER A 22 -3.76 -7.49 2.33
CA SER A 22 -4.06 -8.77 2.99
C SER A 22 -2.84 -9.68 3.14
N THR A 23 -1.75 -9.49 2.38
CA THR A 23 -0.52 -10.29 2.51
C THR A 23 0.71 -9.46 2.89
N ALA A 24 0.53 -8.18 3.26
CA ALA A 24 1.61 -7.23 3.48
C ALA A 24 2.69 -7.26 2.37
N CYS A 25 2.26 -7.30 1.11
CA CYS A 25 3.12 -7.38 -0.08
C CYS A 25 3.98 -8.65 -0.16
N GLY A 26 3.55 -9.77 0.46
CA GLY A 26 4.29 -11.04 0.48
C GLY A 26 4.58 -11.63 -0.90
N ARG A 27 3.72 -11.34 -1.90
CA ARG A 27 3.89 -11.79 -3.30
C ARG A 27 4.46 -10.71 -4.24
N CYS A 28 4.80 -9.53 -3.72
CA CYS A 28 5.35 -8.45 -4.52
C CYS A 28 6.82 -8.69 -4.89
N SER A 29 7.20 -8.32 -6.11
CA SER A 29 8.62 -8.21 -6.50
C SER A 29 9.32 -7.08 -5.74
N PRO A 30 10.67 -7.07 -5.65
CA PRO A 30 11.40 -6.00 -4.96
C PRO A 30 11.04 -4.60 -5.45
N ASN A 31 10.94 -4.41 -6.77
CA ASN A 31 10.54 -3.14 -7.38
C ASN A 31 9.09 -2.77 -7.02
N GLN A 32 8.18 -3.76 -7.00
CA GLN A 32 6.80 -3.52 -6.57
C GLN A 32 6.74 -3.08 -5.11
N LYS A 33 7.48 -3.73 -4.20
CA LYS A 33 7.55 -3.34 -2.78
C LYS A 33 7.92 -1.88 -2.60
N ILE A 34 8.94 -1.40 -3.33
CA ILE A 34 9.36 0.01 -3.28
C ILE A 34 8.23 0.94 -3.74
N VAL A 35 7.57 0.62 -4.85
CA VAL A 35 6.47 1.44 -5.41
C VAL A 35 5.25 1.45 -4.47
N VAL A 36 4.84 0.28 -3.96
CA VAL A 36 3.74 0.10 -3.01
C VAL A 36 3.98 0.96 -1.77
N ARG A 37 5.17 0.86 -1.18
CA ARG A 37 5.56 1.61 0.01
C ARG A 37 5.51 3.11 -0.23
N LYS A 38 6.14 3.60 -1.32
CA LYS A 38 6.11 5.02 -1.68
C LYS A 38 4.68 5.54 -1.88
N MET A 39 3.81 4.74 -2.52
CA MET A 39 2.43 5.11 -2.74
C MET A 39 1.62 5.19 -1.43
N LEU A 40 1.71 4.17 -0.58
CA LEU A 40 0.99 4.14 0.70
C LEU A 40 1.47 5.25 1.64
N LEU A 41 2.78 5.47 1.75
CA LEU A 41 3.35 6.59 2.50
C LEU A 41 2.92 7.94 1.92
N GLY A 42 2.88 8.08 0.58
CA GLY A 42 2.41 9.30 -0.07
C GLY A 42 0.93 9.61 0.19
N ILE A 43 0.08 8.59 0.27
CA ILE A 43 -1.34 8.76 0.64
C ILE A 43 -1.44 9.19 2.10
N ARG A 44 -0.72 8.51 3.01
CA ARG A 44 -0.70 8.84 4.44
C ARG A 44 -0.20 10.26 4.69
N ALA A 45 0.89 10.67 4.03
CA ALA A 45 1.46 12.01 4.16
C ALA A 45 0.51 13.10 3.66
N LYS A 46 -0.30 12.82 2.64
CA LYS A 46 -1.31 13.76 2.13
C LYS A 46 -2.56 13.82 3.01
N SER A 47 -3.01 12.69 3.53
CA SER A 47 -4.18 12.60 4.38
C SER A 47 -4.20 11.26 5.11
N GLU A 48 -3.90 11.32 6.41
CA GLU A 48 -3.94 10.16 7.28
C GLU A 48 -5.35 9.55 7.42
N PRO A 49 -6.44 10.34 7.53
CA PRO A 49 -7.81 9.78 7.53
C PRO A 49 -8.11 8.98 6.26
N ARG A 50 -7.71 9.50 5.10
CA ARG A 50 -7.91 8.85 3.79
C ARG A 50 -7.08 7.58 3.63
N PHE A 51 -5.92 7.54 4.27
CA PHE A 51 -5.12 6.33 4.36
C PHE A 51 -5.83 5.26 5.19
N PHE A 52 -6.39 5.60 6.35
CA PHE A 52 -7.17 4.65 7.14
C PHE A 52 -8.43 4.16 6.44
N GLU A 53 -9.17 5.04 5.76
CA GLU A 53 -10.32 4.64 4.93
C GLU A 53 -9.91 3.65 3.82
N LEU A 54 -8.74 3.85 3.22
CA LEU A 54 -8.22 2.94 2.20
C LEU A 54 -7.87 1.58 2.80
N LEU A 55 -7.25 1.55 3.98
CA LEU A 55 -6.97 0.30 4.69
C LEU A 55 -8.27 -0.44 5.06
N ASP A 56 -9.23 0.25 5.65
CA ASP A 56 -10.50 -0.36 6.06
C ASP A 56 -11.33 -0.82 4.85
N LYS A 57 -11.21 -0.15 3.71
CA LYS A 57 -11.89 -0.55 2.47
C LYS A 57 -11.35 -1.87 1.88
N TYR A 58 -10.05 -2.10 1.98
CA TYR A 58 -9.39 -3.22 1.29
C TYR A 58 -8.88 -4.33 2.22
N ASP A 59 -8.76 -4.05 3.53
CA ASP A 59 -8.46 -5.00 4.62
C ASP A 59 -9.37 -4.70 5.84
N PRO A 60 -10.70 -4.94 5.72
CA PRO A 60 -11.65 -4.66 6.81
C PRO A 60 -11.43 -5.55 8.03
N THR A 61 -10.85 -6.74 7.84
CA THR A 61 -10.55 -7.70 8.90
C THR A 61 -9.28 -7.33 9.69
N ARG A 62 -8.47 -6.39 9.19
CA ARG A 62 -7.27 -5.84 9.84
C ARG A 62 -6.23 -6.89 10.23
N VAL A 63 -6.30 -8.09 9.65
CA VAL A 63 -5.48 -9.25 10.05
C VAL A 63 -4.00 -9.01 9.81
N ASN A 64 -3.65 -8.22 8.79
CA ASN A 64 -2.27 -7.95 8.42
C ASN A 64 -1.86 -6.49 8.63
N ARG A 65 -2.60 -5.77 9.48
CA ARG A 65 -2.36 -4.35 9.77
C ARG A 65 -0.97 -4.12 10.37
N GLU A 66 -0.54 -4.98 11.31
CA GLU A 66 0.79 -4.88 11.92
C GLU A 66 1.90 -5.20 10.93
N ALA A 67 1.76 -6.27 10.15
CA ALA A 67 2.74 -6.63 9.12
C ALA A 67 2.85 -5.53 8.05
N LEU A 68 1.74 -4.90 7.68
CA LEU A 68 1.71 -3.74 6.80
C LEU A 68 2.44 -2.54 7.42
N TYR A 69 2.18 -2.22 8.70
CA TYR A 69 2.89 -1.12 9.37
C TYR A 69 4.38 -1.39 9.48
N SER A 70 4.79 -2.62 9.81
CA SER A 70 6.19 -3.03 9.77
C SER A 70 6.76 -2.78 8.38
N PHE A 71 6.14 -3.32 7.32
CA PHE A 71 6.52 -3.08 5.92
C PHE A 71 6.62 -1.59 5.54
N LEU A 72 5.81 -0.72 6.15
CA LEU A 72 5.84 0.73 5.94
C LEU A 72 6.87 1.48 6.80
N ILE A 73 7.39 0.88 7.87
CA ILE A 73 8.40 1.47 8.76
C ILE A 73 9.80 0.95 8.41
N THR A 74 10.02 -0.37 8.41
CA THR A 74 11.32 -1.06 8.26
C THR A 74 11.84 -1.12 6.83
N GLY A 75 11.61 -0.07 6.03
CA GLY A 75 11.79 -0.08 4.58
C GLY A 75 13.06 -0.79 4.19
N ASP A 76 12.91 -1.81 3.33
CA ASP A 76 13.97 -2.72 2.88
C ASP A 76 15.30 -1.95 2.87
N GLU A 77 16.16 -2.22 3.85
CA GLU A 77 17.45 -1.57 4.08
C GLU A 77 18.46 -1.90 2.97
N ARG A 78 17.98 -2.08 1.75
CA ARG A 78 18.74 -2.44 0.57
C ARG A 78 18.58 -1.35 -0.47
N ASN A 79 19.46 -0.36 -0.27
CA ASN A 79 20.14 0.45 -1.27
C ASN A 79 19.45 1.73 -1.78
N PHE A 80 20.13 2.84 -1.43
CA PHE A 80 20.33 4.03 -2.26
C PHE A 80 20.71 3.66 -3.70
#